data_AF-A0A1S9TBQ0-F1
#
_entry.id   AF-A0A1S9TBQ0-F1
#
_cell.length_a   1.000
_cell.length_b   1.000
_cell.length_c   1.000
_cell.angle_alpha   90.00
_cell.angle_beta   90.00
_cell.angle_gamma   90.00
#
_symmetry.space_group_name_H-M   'P 1'
#
loop_
_entity.id
_entity.type
_entity.pdbx_description
1 polymer ?
#
loop_
_entity_poly.entity_id
_entity_poly.type
_entity_poly.pdbx_seq_one_letter_code
_entity_poly.pdbx_strand_id
1 'polypeptide(L)'
;MYDIFLSHSFLDARKILGLKNYIEGLGYSVYVDWIEDKQLDRSKVSKETAGILRERMQSCKSLFFAISENSDHSLWMPWELGYFDGIKQKVAILPVLKSSYDDSYNGQEYLGFYPYVAKGTIINSKQEEIWIHSSQEQYIRFRSWLNQN
;
A
#
# COMPACT_ATOMS: atom_id res chain seq x y z
N MET A 1 4.74 14.74 -6.06
CA MET A 1 5.41 13.59 -5.39
C MET A 1 4.46 13.11 -4.31
N TYR A 2 4.22 11.81 -4.24
CA TYR A 2 3.29 11.19 -3.28
C TYR A 2 4.07 10.46 -2.18
N ASP A 3 3.48 10.35 -0.99
CA ASP A 3 4.06 9.56 0.09
C ASP A 3 3.84 8.07 -0.16
N ILE A 4 2.68 7.70 -0.71
CA ILE A 4 2.25 6.31 -0.86
C ILE A 4 1.76 6.05 -2.29
N PHE A 5 2.30 5.01 -2.91
CA PHE A 5 1.66 4.28 -4.00
C PHE A 5 0.76 3.20 -3.38
N LEU A 6 -0.56 3.28 -3.55
CA LEU A 6 -1.49 2.33 -2.96
C LEU A 6 -1.80 1.22 -3.98
N SER A 7 -1.04 0.13 -3.93
CA SER A 7 -1.24 -1.05 -4.79
C SER A 7 -2.43 -1.87 -4.28
N HIS A 8 -3.37 -2.20 -5.16
CA HIS A 8 -4.64 -2.82 -4.79
C HIS A 8 -5.33 -3.53 -5.96
N SER A 9 -6.29 -4.41 -5.64
CA SER A 9 -7.19 -4.99 -6.62
C SER A 9 -8.28 -3.98 -7.01
N PHE A 10 -8.52 -3.79 -8.30
CA PHE A 10 -9.57 -2.88 -8.77
C PHE A 10 -10.97 -3.28 -8.28
N LEU A 11 -11.18 -4.57 -7.98
CA LEU A 11 -12.41 -5.09 -7.39
C LEU A 11 -12.71 -4.48 -6.00
N ASP A 12 -11.69 -3.95 -5.30
CA ASP A 12 -11.84 -3.26 -4.02
C ASP A 12 -11.91 -1.74 -4.13
N ALA A 13 -12.12 -1.17 -5.33
CA ALA A 13 -12.07 0.27 -5.57
C ALA A 13 -12.83 1.13 -4.54
N ARG A 14 -14.02 0.70 -4.10
CA ARG A 14 -14.79 1.43 -3.08
C ARG A 14 -14.11 1.46 -1.71
N LYS A 15 -13.53 0.34 -1.26
CA LYS A 15 -12.78 0.28 0.01
C LYS A 15 -11.50 1.10 -0.09
N ILE A 16 -10.82 1.00 -1.22
CA ILE A 16 -9.58 1.73 -1.51
C ILE A 16 -9.80 3.23 -1.54
N LEU A 17 -10.92 3.71 -2.08
CA LEU A 17 -11.28 5.13 -2.02
C LEU A 17 -11.46 5.60 -0.57
N GLY A 18 -12.15 4.82 0.26
CA GLY A 18 -12.30 5.14 1.68
C GLY A 18 -10.96 5.18 2.43
N LEU A 19 -10.09 4.21 2.13
CA LEU A 19 -8.74 4.13 2.69
C LEU A 19 -7.85 5.31 2.24
N LYS A 20 -7.89 5.68 0.96
CA LYS A 20 -7.22 6.87 0.42
C LYS A 20 -7.64 8.11 1.21
N ASN A 21 -8.95 8.36 1.29
CA ASN A 21 -9.47 9.54 2.00
C ASN A 21 -9.07 9.56 3.48
N TYR A 22 -9.08 8.40 4.14
CA TYR A 22 -8.65 8.26 5.52
C TYR A 22 -7.16 8.62 5.69
N ILE A 23 -6.29 8.03 4.87
CA ILE A 23 -4.84 8.30 4.90
C ILE A 23 -4.54 9.77 4.58
N GLU A 24 -5.24 10.35 3.60
CA GLU A 24 -5.12 11.77 3.26
C GLU A 24 -5.61 12.68 4.40
N GLY A 25 -6.64 12.26 5.15
CA GLY A 25 -7.09 12.93 6.37
C GLY A 25 -6.04 12.97 7.49
N LEU A 26 -5.08 12.03 7.50
CA LEU A 26 -3.91 12.03 8.40
C LEU A 26 -2.75 12.90 7.87
N GLY A 27 -2.93 13.57 6.73
CA GLY A 27 -1.96 14.48 6.14
C GLY A 27 -0.88 13.81 5.29
N TYR A 28 -1.16 12.62 4.74
CA TYR A 28 -0.30 11.93 3.78
C TYR A 28 -0.84 12.03 2.35
N SER A 29 0.03 12.08 1.35
CA SER A 29 -0.38 12.09 -0.05
C SER A 29 -0.39 10.67 -0.63
N VAL A 30 -1.51 10.27 -1.26
CA VAL A 30 -1.72 8.90 -1.76
C VAL A 30 -2.02 8.90 -3.25
N TYR A 31 -1.35 8.03 -4.00
CA TYR A 31 -1.60 7.78 -5.41
C TYR A 31 -2.36 6.46 -5.60
N VAL A 32 -3.40 6.47 -6.45
CA VAL A 32 -4.31 5.35 -6.78
C VAL A 32 -4.62 5.39 -8.28
N ASP A 33 -3.96 4.56 -9.08
CA ASP A 33 -3.88 4.85 -10.52
C ASP A 33 -5.25 4.97 -11.27
N TRP A 34 -6.35 4.35 -10.81
CA TRP A 34 -7.67 4.48 -11.48
C TRP A 34 -8.35 5.83 -11.17
N ILE A 35 -7.91 6.52 -10.11
CA ILE A 35 -8.37 7.86 -9.74
C ILE A 35 -7.57 8.89 -10.53
N GLU A 36 -6.25 8.82 -10.45
CA GLU A 36 -5.36 9.82 -11.06
C GLU A 36 -5.14 9.62 -12.57
N ASP A 37 -5.15 8.38 -13.06
CA ASP A 37 -4.86 8.03 -14.45
C ASP A 37 -6.00 7.18 -15.06
N LYS A 38 -7.20 7.75 -15.11
CA LYS A 38 -8.43 7.11 -15.66
C LYS A 38 -8.31 6.53 -17.08
N GLN A 39 -7.29 6.95 -17.82
CA GLN A 39 -6.98 6.47 -19.16
C GLN A 39 -6.21 5.14 -19.18
N LEU A 40 -5.68 4.67 -18.04
CA LEU A 40 -4.99 3.38 -17.93
C LEU A 40 -5.99 2.23 -18.06
N ASP A 41 -5.86 1.46 -19.12
CA ASP A 41 -6.56 0.19 -19.27
C ASP A 41 -5.82 -0.90 -18.48
N ARG A 42 -6.25 -1.12 -17.24
CA ARG A 42 -5.68 -2.13 -16.33
C ARG A 42 -5.93 -3.57 -16.78
N SER A 43 -6.84 -3.82 -17.72
CA SER A 43 -7.05 -5.17 -18.25
C SER A 43 -5.89 -5.63 -19.16
N LYS A 44 -5.05 -4.69 -19.62
CA LYS A 44 -3.94 -4.95 -20.53
C LYS A 44 -2.61 -4.70 -19.85
N VAL A 45 -1.87 -5.78 -19.58
CA VAL A 45 -0.45 -5.70 -19.23
C VAL A 45 0.32 -5.41 -20.52
N SER A 46 0.63 -4.13 -20.76
CA SER A 46 1.39 -3.68 -21.93
C SER A 46 2.64 -2.92 -21.50
N LYS A 47 3.59 -2.71 -22.42
CA LYS A 47 4.82 -1.96 -22.12
C LYS A 47 4.51 -0.51 -21.77
N GLU A 48 3.48 0.05 -22.39
CA GLU A 48 3.02 1.42 -22.21
C GLU A 48 2.39 1.60 -20.83
N THR A 49 1.45 0.72 -20.43
CA THR A 49 0.83 0.76 -19.10
C THR A 49 1.86 0.52 -17.99
N ALA A 50 2.77 -0.43 -18.19
CA ALA A 50 3.90 -0.64 -17.30
C ALA A 50 4.83 0.59 -17.22
N GLY A 51 5.09 1.27 -18.34
CA GLY A 51 5.91 2.49 -18.38
C GLY A 51 5.33 3.60 -17.50
N ILE A 52 4.03 3.86 -17.63
CA ILE A 52 3.33 4.86 -16.80
C ILE A 52 3.41 4.48 -15.32
N LEU A 53 3.12 3.22 -14.97
CA LEU A 53 3.18 2.78 -13.58
C LEU A 53 4.59 2.91 -12.99
N ARG A 54 5.64 2.65 -13.76
CA ARG A 54 7.04 2.87 -13.32
C ARG A 54 7.30 4.32 -12.98
N GLU A 55 6.91 5.26 -13.83
CA GLU A 55 7.08 6.70 -13.58
C GLU A 55 6.30 7.15 -12.33
N ARG A 56 5.11 6.61 -12.13
CA ARG A 56 4.26 6.88 -10.97
C ARG A 56 4.86 6.30 -9.69
N MET A 57 5.36 5.08 -9.72
CA MET A 57 6.08 4.45 -8.61
C MET A 57 7.36 5.23 -8.24
N GLN A 58 8.12 5.72 -9.23
CA GLN A 58 9.27 6.59 -8.99
C GLN A 58 8.89 7.88 -8.27
N SER A 59 7.71 8.42 -8.59
CA SER A 59 7.13 9.62 -7.97
C SER A 59 6.52 9.41 -6.59
N CYS A 60 6.56 8.18 -6.06
CA CYS A 60 6.09 7.81 -4.72
C CYS A 60 7.27 7.48 -3.80
N LYS A 61 7.13 7.76 -2.49
CA LYS A 61 8.18 7.45 -1.50
C LYS A 61 8.11 6.02 -0.98
N SER A 62 6.91 5.45 -0.92
CA SER A 62 6.66 4.09 -0.45
C SER A 62 5.51 3.42 -1.22
N LEU A 63 5.38 2.11 -1.07
CA LEU A 63 4.26 1.33 -1.57
C LEU A 63 3.53 0.67 -0.39
N PHE A 64 2.22 0.91 -0.32
CA PHE A 64 1.33 0.14 0.55
C PHE A 64 0.65 -0.92 -0.30
N PHE A 65 0.91 -2.18 0.03
CA PHE A 65 0.34 -3.35 -0.64
C PHE A 65 -0.97 -3.71 0.05
N ALA A 66 -2.08 -3.17 -0.46
CA ALA A 66 -3.41 -3.31 0.13
C ALA A 66 -3.99 -4.69 -0.19
N ILE A 67 -3.85 -5.61 0.75
CA ILE A 67 -4.14 -7.02 0.54
C ILE A 67 -5.55 -7.41 0.98
N SER A 68 -6.25 -8.13 0.12
CA SER A 68 -7.63 -8.58 0.31
C SER A 68 -7.85 -9.94 -0.37
N GLU A 69 -9.04 -10.51 -0.21
CA GLU A 69 -9.47 -11.71 -0.95
C GLU A 69 -9.43 -11.54 -2.48
N ASN A 70 -9.48 -10.30 -3.00
CA ASN A 70 -9.43 -10.04 -4.44
C ASN A 70 -8.01 -9.76 -4.95
N SER A 71 -6.99 -9.74 -4.08
CA SER A 71 -5.61 -9.42 -4.47
C SER A 71 -5.03 -10.42 -5.46
N ASP A 72 -5.31 -11.71 -5.28
CA ASP A 72 -4.82 -12.78 -6.17
C ASP A 72 -5.38 -12.70 -7.59
N HIS A 73 -6.48 -11.98 -7.80
CA HIS A 73 -7.06 -11.73 -9.11
C HIS A 73 -6.42 -10.55 -9.85
N SER A 74 -5.53 -9.79 -9.20
CA SER A 74 -4.85 -8.65 -9.82
C SER A 74 -3.58 -9.08 -10.54
N LEU A 75 -3.55 -8.91 -11.86
CA LEU A 75 -2.35 -9.13 -12.67
C LEU A 75 -1.22 -8.13 -12.35
N TRP A 76 -1.56 -6.97 -11.79
CA TRP A 76 -0.63 -5.88 -11.55
C TRP A 76 0.01 -5.92 -10.18
N MET A 77 -0.73 -6.29 -9.14
CA MET A 77 -0.24 -6.19 -7.76
C MET A 77 1.10 -6.91 -7.54
N PRO A 78 1.29 -8.19 -7.94
CA PRO A 78 2.58 -8.86 -7.76
C PRO A 78 3.73 -8.19 -8.52
N TRP A 79 3.43 -7.62 -9.70
CA TRP A 79 4.42 -6.92 -10.51
C TRP A 79 4.80 -5.56 -9.90
N GLU A 80 3.82 -4.79 -9.41
CA GLU A 80 4.03 -3.53 -8.70
C GLU A 80 4.87 -3.75 -7.45
N LEU A 81 4.56 -4.80 -6.68
CA LEU A 81 5.32 -5.21 -5.52
C LEU A 81 6.78 -5.47 -5.87
N GLY A 82 7.05 -6.37 -6.80
CA GLY A 82 8.42 -6.74 -7.18
C GLY A 82 9.21 -5.57 -7.76
N TYR A 83 8.58 -4.75 -8.62
CA TYR A 83 9.25 -3.57 -9.18
C TYR A 83 9.58 -2.54 -8.10
N PHE A 84 8.61 -2.18 -7.25
CA PHE A 84 8.79 -1.15 -6.22
C PHE A 84 9.82 -1.58 -5.18
N ASP A 85 9.77 -2.84 -4.76
CA ASP A 85 10.74 -3.42 -3.85
C ASP A 85 12.15 -3.31 -4.43
N GLY A 86 12.33 -3.69 -5.70
CA GLY A 86 13.63 -3.59 -6.38
C GLY A 86 14.18 -2.16 -6.52
N ILE A 87 13.33 -1.12 -6.63
CA ILE A 87 13.81 0.26 -6.80
C ILE A 87 13.95 1.06 -5.50
N LYS A 88 13.16 0.74 -4.47
CA LYS A 88 13.06 1.58 -3.26
C LYS A 88 13.09 0.80 -1.95
N GLN A 89 12.77 -0.50 -1.93
CA GLN A 89 12.70 -1.33 -0.71
C GLN A 89 11.86 -0.71 0.42
N LYS A 90 10.88 0.13 0.06
CA LYS A 90 9.94 0.81 0.98
C LYS A 90 8.53 0.30 0.73
N VAL A 91 8.35 -0.98 1.00
CA VAL A 91 7.07 -1.67 0.87
C VAL A 91 6.54 -2.03 2.26
N ALA A 92 5.23 -1.85 2.47
CA ALA A 92 4.54 -2.34 3.64
C ALA A 92 3.19 -2.98 3.26
N ILE A 93 2.83 -4.06 3.95
CA ILE A 93 1.57 -4.78 3.74
C ILE A 93 0.46 -4.05 4.48
N LEU A 94 -0.65 -3.77 3.81
CA LEU A 94 -1.82 -3.14 4.40
C LEU A 94 -3.01 -4.10 4.32
N PRO A 95 -3.32 -4.83 5.40
CA PRO A 95 -4.46 -5.74 5.42
C PRO A 95 -5.78 -5.00 5.23
N VAL A 96 -6.51 -5.29 4.15
CA VAL A 96 -7.86 -4.82 3.87
C VAL A 96 -8.83 -5.99 4.15
N LEU A 97 -8.79 -6.50 5.38
CA LEU A 97 -9.65 -7.60 5.79
C LEU A 97 -11.07 -7.11 6.11
N LYS A 98 -12.06 -7.92 5.74
CA LYS A 98 -13.46 -7.73 6.12
C LYS A 98 -13.65 -8.36 7.50
N SER A 99 -13.76 -7.54 8.54
CA SER A 99 -14.54 -7.76 9.79
C SER A 99 -14.47 -9.10 10.56
N SER A 100 -13.60 -10.05 10.26
CA SER A 100 -13.40 -11.25 11.07
C SER A 100 -11.95 -11.30 11.52
N TYR A 101 -11.78 -11.23 12.84
CA TYR A 101 -10.57 -11.57 13.57
C TYR A 101 -10.27 -13.07 13.39
N ASP A 102 -9.93 -13.46 12.17
CA ASP A 102 -9.32 -14.76 11.92
C ASP A 102 -7.84 -14.48 11.74
N ASP A 103 -7.06 -14.80 12.78
CA ASP A 103 -5.60 -14.64 12.83
C ASP A 103 -4.87 -15.51 11.78
N SER A 104 -5.60 -16.23 10.94
CA SER A 104 -5.08 -17.00 9.81
C SER A 104 -5.30 -16.29 8.48
N TYR A 105 -4.60 -15.18 8.25
CA TYR A 105 -4.32 -14.79 6.86
C TYR A 105 -3.30 -15.78 6.30
N ASN A 106 -3.77 -16.82 5.59
CA ASN A 106 -2.95 -17.70 4.74
C ASN A 106 -2.52 -16.94 3.47
N GLY A 107 -1.79 -15.85 3.65
CA GLY A 107 -1.20 -15.11 2.56
C GLY A 107 -0.14 -15.90 1.80
N GLN A 108 0.28 -15.35 0.67
CA GLN A 108 1.49 -15.82 0.00
C GLN A 108 2.67 -15.64 0.97
N GLU A 109 3.38 -16.73 1.30
CA GLU A 109 4.36 -16.80 2.40
C GLU A 109 5.41 -15.67 2.36
N TYR A 110 5.76 -15.20 1.17
CA TYR A 110 6.73 -14.12 1.00
C TYR A 110 6.26 -12.76 1.53
N LEU A 111 4.96 -12.54 1.68
CA LEU A 111 4.43 -11.28 2.22
C LEU A 111 4.84 -11.10 3.69
N GLY A 112 5.16 -12.19 4.39
CA GLY A 112 5.72 -12.17 5.74
C GLY A 112 7.13 -11.55 5.84
N PHE A 113 7.81 -11.31 4.72
CA PHE A 113 9.09 -10.59 4.70
C PHE A 113 8.93 -9.07 4.83
N TYR A 114 7.73 -8.55 4.56
CA TYR A 114 7.48 -7.12 4.58
C TYR A 114 6.85 -6.68 5.91
N PRO A 115 7.18 -5.48 6.41
CA PRO A 115 6.48 -4.93 7.57
C PRO A 115 5.00 -4.69 7.23
N TYR A 116 4.13 -4.66 8.25
CA TYR A 116 2.72 -4.36 8.06
C TYR A 116 2.33 -2.99 8.59
N VAL A 117 1.29 -2.42 7.97
CA VAL A 117 0.71 -1.13 8.32
C VAL A 117 -0.36 -1.34 9.38
N ALA A 118 -0.29 -0.56 10.46
CA ALA A 118 -1.29 -0.55 11.52
C ALA A 118 -1.73 0.89 11.85
N LYS A 119 -2.97 1.01 12.33
CA LYS A 119 -3.49 2.24 12.92
C LYS A 119 -3.18 2.27 14.41
N GLY A 120 -2.74 3.42 14.91
CA GLY A 120 -2.59 3.66 16.35
C GLY A 120 -2.73 5.14 16.70
N THR A 121 -2.50 5.47 17.96
CA THR A 121 -2.44 6.86 18.44
C THR A 121 -1.03 7.22 18.86
N ILE A 122 -0.67 8.49 18.75
CA ILE A 122 0.60 8.99 19.28
C ILE A 122 0.59 8.90 20.82
N ILE A 123 1.69 8.43 21.43
CA ILE A 123 1.84 8.37 22.89
C ILE A 123 1.52 9.74 23.50
N ASN A 124 0.65 9.76 24.50
CA ASN A 124 0.17 10.97 25.18
C ASN A 124 -0.62 11.96 24.28
N SER A 125 -1.18 11.49 23.16
CA SER A 125 -2.05 12.28 22.29
C SER A 125 -3.26 11.46 21.84
N LYS A 126 -4.36 12.15 21.52
CA LYS A 126 -5.54 11.54 20.87
C LYS A 126 -5.41 11.51 19.34
N GLN A 127 -4.32 12.03 18.80
CA GLN A 127 -4.09 12.06 17.37
C GLN A 127 -3.77 10.66 16.83
N GLU A 128 -4.55 10.23 15.84
CA GLU A 128 -4.31 9.01 15.08
C GLU A 128 -3.05 9.14 14.21
N GLU A 129 -2.36 8.03 14.00
CA GLU A 129 -1.13 7.93 13.22
C GLU A 129 -1.02 6.55 12.56
N ILE A 130 -0.26 6.49 11.46
CA ILE A 130 0.10 5.25 10.77
C ILE A 130 1.42 4.72 11.33
N TRP A 131 1.44 3.44 11.70
CA TRP A 131 2.60 2.74 12.20
C TRP A 131 3.02 1.62 11.24
N ILE A 132 4.33 1.45 11.10
CA ILE A 132 4.95 0.39 10.31
C ILE A 132 5.58 -0.60 11.29
N HIS A 133 5.07 -1.83 11.29
CA HIS A 133 5.47 -2.89 12.19
C HIS A 133 6.36 -3.88 11.46
N SER A 134 7.64 -3.95 11.84
CA SER A 134 8.55 -5.02 11.38
C SER A 134 8.35 -6.31 12.17
N SER A 135 7.80 -6.22 13.39
CA SER A 135 7.38 -7.34 14.22
C SER A 135 6.30 -6.89 15.22
N GLN A 136 5.88 -7.78 16.13
CA GLN A 136 4.94 -7.41 17.20
C GLN A 136 5.52 -6.36 18.17
N GLU A 137 6.84 -6.37 18.38
CA GLU A 137 7.51 -5.48 19.34
C GLU A 137 8.22 -4.29 18.67
N GLN A 138 8.54 -4.41 17.38
CA GLN A 138 9.28 -3.39 16.63
C GLN A 138 8.37 -2.66 15.65
N TYR A 139 8.10 -1.40 15.96
CA TYR A 139 7.28 -0.52 15.13
C TYR A 139 7.80 0.91 15.14
N ILE A 140 7.53 1.63 14.06
CA ILE A 140 7.96 3.02 13.86
C ILE A 140 6.84 3.83 13.23
N ARG A 141 6.77 5.13 13.51
CA ARG A 141 5.83 6.03 12.84
C ARG A 141 6.12 6.03 11.34
N PHE A 142 5.08 5.97 10.52
CA PHE A 142 5.21 5.96 9.06
C PHE A 142 6.02 7.17 8.55
N ARG A 143 5.79 8.36 9.14
CA ARG A 143 6.56 9.56 8.79
C ARG A 143 8.06 9.41 9.03
N SER A 144 8.46 8.71 10.09
CA SER A 144 9.87 8.44 10.39
C SER A 144 10.42 7.35 9.47
N TRP A 145 9.64 6.31 9.17
CA TRP A 145 10.02 5.24 8.24
C TRP A 145 10.31 5.74 6.82
N LEU A 146 9.53 6.72 6.33
CA LEU A 146 9.75 7.37 5.04
C LEU A 146 11.10 8.11 4.91
N ASN A 147 11.68 8.52 6.04
CA ASN A 147 12.93 9.30 6.07
C ASN A 147 14.15 8.44 6.43
N GLN A 148 13.98 7.13 6.63
CA GLN A 148 15.09 6.21 6.81
C GLN A 148 15.70 5.88 5.44
N ASN A 149 17.02 6.05 5.32
CA ASN A 149 17.78 5.68 4.12
C ASN A 149 17.73 4.17 3.85
#